data_AF-A0A6N4TGQ3-F1
#
_entry.id   AF-A0A6N4TGQ3-F1
#
_cell.length_a   1.000
_cell.length_b   1.000
_cell.length_c   1.000
_cell.angle_alpha   90.00
_cell.angle_beta   90.00
_cell.angle_gamma   90.00
#
_symmetry.space_group_name_H-M   'P 1'
#
loop_
_entity.id
_entity.type
_entity.pdbx_description
1 polymer ?
#
loop_
_entity_poly.entity_id
_entity_poly.type
_entity_poly.pdbx_seq_one_letter_code
_entity_poly.pdbx_strand_id
1 'polypeptide(L)'
;MEVRVDDQVTSKMSSEERLDYAATLISIQKKIKSKDNNFSTSVFFINDSDNILSFRINYLLDGAFLKRTNPIFLLILCIIPFISNGIILEPAYYNSHLLKDTVNSQSLNDKGYIVQHKDGTYTLIYNGESAYLGKSIPKELSDISIIKESEAKP
;
A
#
# COMPACT_ATOMS: atom_id res chain seq x y z
N MET A 1 -20.48 -8.98 28.25
CA MET A 1 -21.92 -8.67 28.02
C MET A 1 -22.45 -7.80 29.16
N GLU A 2 -22.19 -8.19 30.41
CA GLU A 2 -22.48 -7.45 31.66
C GLU A 2 -22.23 -5.94 31.62
N VAL A 3 -21.02 -5.51 31.24
CA VAL A 3 -20.64 -4.07 31.28
C VAL A 3 -21.52 -3.19 30.38
N ARG A 4 -22.00 -3.73 29.24
CA ARG A 4 -22.91 -2.98 28.35
C ARG A 4 -24.30 -2.84 28.96
N VAL A 5 -24.73 -3.82 29.76
CA VAL A 5 -25.99 -3.76 30.48
C VAL A 5 -25.87 -2.76 31.63
N ASP A 6 -24.78 -2.81 32.39
CA ASP A 6 -24.47 -1.83 33.42
C ASP A 6 -24.43 -0.41 32.84
N ASP A 7 -23.80 -0.21 31.67
CA ASP A 7 -23.76 1.08 30.97
C ASP A 7 -25.15 1.60 30.59
N GLN A 8 -26.02 0.74 30.05
CA GLN A 8 -27.39 1.14 29.70
C GLN A 8 -28.19 1.55 30.94
N VAL A 9 -28.10 0.78 32.02
CA VAL A 9 -28.82 1.05 33.28
C VAL A 9 -28.31 2.32 33.94
N THR A 10 -27.00 2.55 33.93
CA THR A 10 -26.36 3.69 34.61
C THR A 10 -26.22 4.95 33.75
N SER A 11 -26.58 4.89 32.45
CA SER A 11 -26.46 5.99 31.48
C SER A 11 -27.12 7.31 31.90
N LYS A 12 -28.17 7.23 32.73
CA LYS A 12 -28.93 8.40 33.22
C LYS A 12 -28.75 8.66 34.71
N MET A 13 -27.90 7.88 35.39
CA MET A 13 -27.66 7.99 36.82
C MET A 13 -26.61 9.07 37.11
N SER A 14 -26.81 9.77 38.22
CA SER A 14 -25.78 10.61 38.84
C SER A 14 -24.59 9.76 39.31
N SER A 15 -23.49 10.40 39.67
CA SER A 15 -22.32 9.69 40.20
C SER A 15 -22.60 8.99 41.53
N GLU A 16 -23.46 9.58 42.37
CA GLU A 16 -23.88 8.99 43.65
C GLU A 16 -24.74 7.73 43.44
N GLU A 17 -25.73 7.80 42.56
CA GLU A 17 -26.56 6.65 42.19
C GLU A 17 -25.74 5.50 41.55
N ARG A 18 -24.69 5.85 40.80
CA ARG A 18 -23.75 4.86 40.25
C ARG A 18 -22.92 4.16 41.32
N LEU A 19 -22.52 4.89 42.36
CA LEU A 19 -21.82 4.31 43.51
C LEU A 19 -22.72 3.37 44.31
N ASP A 20 -23.98 3.75 44.52
CA ASP A 20 -24.98 2.90 45.18
C ASP A 20 -25.26 1.62 44.39
N TYR A 21 -25.33 1.74 43.06
CA TYR A 21 -25.44 0.59 42.16
C TYR A 21 -24.22 -0.34 42.29
N ALA A 22 -23.00 0.22 42.27
CA ALA A 22 -21.77 -0.55 42.45
C ALA A 22 -21.72 -1.27 43.82
N ALA A 23 -22.12 -0.59 44.90
CA ALA A 23 -22.21 -1.18 46.23
C ALA A 23 -23.22 -2.34 46.28
N THR A 24 -24.35 -2.19 45.58
CA THR A 24 -25.37 -3.23 45.46
C THR A 24 -24.82 -4.47 44.74
N LEU A 25 -24.09 -4.29 43.63
CA LEU A 25 -23.45 -5.40 42.90
C LEU A 25 -22.47 -6.19 43.78
N ILE A 26 -21.63 -5.49 44.55
CA ILE A 26 -20.69 -6.13 45.49
C ILE A 26 -21.46 -6.93 46.55
N SER A 27 -22.54 -6.37 47.09
CA SER A 27 -23.36 -7.04 48.11
C SER A 27 -24.00 -8.33 47.59
N ILE A 28 -24.48 -8.33 46.34
CA ILE A 28 -25.08 -9.49 45.68
C ILE A 28 -24.01 -10.55 45.43
N GLN A 29 -22.85 -10.18 44.89
CA GLN A 29 -21.76 -11.13 44.66
C GLN A 29 -21.30 -11.79 45.96
N LYS A 30 -21.17 -11.00 47.04
CA LYS A 30 -20.79 -11.52 48.35
C LYS A 30 -21.78 -12.55 48.86
N LYS A 31 -23.10 -12.31 48.68
CA LYS A 31 -24.17 -13.25 49.05
C LYS A 31 -24.15 -14.53 48.20
N ILE A 32 -23.87 -14.41 46.90
CA ILE A 32 -23.75 -15.56 45.98
C ILE A 32 -22.54 -16.42 46.38
N LYS A 33 -21.39 -15.80 46.68
CA LYS A 33 -20.17 -16.52 47.08
C LYS A 33 -20.27 -17.16 48.47
N SER A 34 -21.00 -16.53 49.41
CA SER A 34 -21.21 -17.09 50.75
C SER A 34 -22.17 -18.28 50.78
N LYS A 35 -22.97 -18.45 49.72
CA LYS A 35 -23.91 -19.56 49.59
C LYS A 35 -23.21 -20.62 48.76
N ASP A 36 -22.56 -21.59 49.42
CA ASP A 36 -21.87 -22.72 48.79
C ASP A 36 -22.77 -23.33 47.71
N ASN A 37 -22.47 -23.01 46.45
CA ASN A 37 -23.17 -23.57 45.31
C ASN A 37 -22.33 -24.74 44.81
N ASN A 38 -22.61 -25.94 45.33
CA ASN A 38 -22.36 -27.21 44.63
C ASN A 38 -23.27 -27.30 43.38
N PHE A 39 -23.26 -26.28 42.52
CA PHE A 39 -23.97 -26.25 41.27
C PHE A 39 -22.96 -26.37 40.13
N SER A 40 -22.49 -27.60 39.95
CA SER A 40 -21.70 -27.98 38.77
C SER A 40 -22.66 -28.11 37.59
N THR A 41 -22.85 -27.02 36.85
CA THR A 41 -23.46 -27.07 35.51
C THR A 41 -22.44 -26.69 34.46
N SER A 42 -21.81 -27.75 33.92
CA SER A 42 -21.57 -27.99 32.50
C SER A 42 -20.99 -26.87 31.64
N VAL A 43 -19.68 -26.97 31.35
CA VAL A 43 -18.99 -26.90 30.02
C VAL A 43 -19.21 -25.69 29.09
N PHE A 44 -20.15 -24.77 29.34
CA PHE A 44 -20.43 -23.62 28.46
C PHE A 44 -20.19 -22.25 29.08
N PHE A 45 -19.86 -22.20 30.37
CA PHE A 45 -19.48 -20.96 31.04
C PHE A 45 -17.96 -20.91 31.15
N ILE A 46 -17.33 -20.13 30.27
CA ILE A 46 -15.95 -19.67 30.47
C ILE A 46 -15.89 -19.09 31.89
N ASN A 47 -14.94 -19.57 32.67
CA ASN A 47 -14.75 -19.27 34.09
C ASN A 47 -14.23 -17.83 34.28
N ASP A 48 -15.03 -16.85 33.88
CA ASP A 48 -14.72 -15.41 33.78
C ASP A 48 -14.97 -14.66 35.11
N SER A 49 -15.33 -15.36 36.18
CA SER A 49 -16.08 -14.80 37.32
C SER A 49 -15.30 -13.83 38.20
N ASP A 50 -13.99 -13.99 38.35
CA ASP A 50 -13.26 -13.25 39.38
C ASP A 50 -12.79 -11.88 38.89
N ASN A 51 -12.45 -11.77 37.60
CA ASN A 51 -11.98 -10.52 37.01
C ASN A 51 -13.13 -9.65 36.46
N ILE A 52 -14.30 -10.25 36.17
CA ILE A 52 -15.44 -9.53 35.60
C ILE A 52 -16.04 -8.52 36.60
N LEU A 53 -16.12 -8.85 37.89
CA LEU A 53 -16.67 -7.92 38.89
C LEU A 53 -15.77 -6.70 39.06
N SER A 54 -14.47 -6.90 39.25
CA SER A 54 -13.51 -5.81 39.36
C SER A 54 -13.54 -4.90 38.13
N PHE A 55 -13.66 -5.50 36.94
CA PHE A 55 -13.81 -4.75 35.69
C PHE A 55 -15.11 -3.92 35.65
N ARG A 56 -16.24 -4.48 36.09
CA ARG A 56 -17.53 -3.77 36.17
C ARG A 56 -17.49 -2.61 37.16
N ILE A 57 -16.88 -2.80 38.33
CA ILE A 57 -16.77 -1.75 39.35
C ILE A 57 -15.86 -0.63 38.84
N ASN A 58 -14.69 -0.95 38.30
CA ASN A 58 -13.81 0.06 37.69
C ASN A 58 -14.52 0.82 36.56
N TYR A 59 -15.33 0.12 35.74
CA TYR A 59 -16.12 0.77 34.70
C TYR A 59 -17.13 1.78 35.27
N LEU A 60 -17.85 1.41 36.33
CA LEU A 60 -18.84 2.27 36.98
C LEU A 60 -18.21 3.49 37.66
N LEU A 61 -16.97 3.34 38.17
CA LEU A 61 -16.20 4.40 38.82
C LEU A 61 -15.54 5.36 37.82
N ASP A 62 -14.90 4.82 36.78
CA ASP A 62 -14.13 5.61 35.80
C ASP A 62 -15.02 6.21 34.70
N GLY A 63 -16.24 5.69 34.52
CA GLY A 63 -17.31 6.31 33.73
C GLY A 63 -17.11 6.35 32.21
N ALA A 64 -15.96 5.95 31.64
CA ALA A 64 -15.77 5.95 30.19
C ALA A 64 -14.52 5.19 29.71
N PHE A 65 -14.57 3.85 29.65
CA PHE A 65 -13.57 3.10 28.84
C PHE A 65 -13.97 2.92 27.38
N LEU A 66 -15.27 2.98 27.06
CA LEU A 66 -15.70 3.04 25.66
C LEU A 66 -15.65 4.48 25.15
N LYS A 67 -14.44 4.96 24.84
CA LYS A 67 -14.29 6.10 23.93
C LYS A 67 -15.03 5.75 22.64
N ARG A 68 -16.13 6.45 22.37
CA ARG A 68 -16.84 6.37 21.08
C ARG A 68 -15.80 6.57 19.98
N THR A 69 -15.63 5.57 19.12
CA THR A 69 -14.76 5.69 17.96
C THR A 69 -15.22 6.87 17.11
N ASN A 70 -14.30 7.71 16.66
CA ASN A 70 -14.62 8.89 15.87
C ASN A 70 -15.34 8.43 14.57
N PRO A 71 -16.54 8.95 14.27
CA PRO A 71 -17.27 8.54 13.06
C PRO A 71 -16.49 8.82 11.77
N ILE A 72 -15.64 9.85 11.74
CA ILE A 72 -14.75 10.16 10.61
C ILE A 72 -13.73 9.04 10.41
N PHE A 73 -13.16 8.53 11.50
CA PHE A 73 -12.20 7.42 11.43
C PHE A 73 -12.86 6.16 10.88
N LEU A 74 -14.10 5.88 11.29
CA LEU A 74 -14.88 4.75 10.79
C LEU A 74 -15.22 4.90 9.30
N LEU A 75 -15.55 6.12 8.85
CA LEU A 75 -15.77 6.43 7.43
C LEU A 75 -14.51 6.17 6.59
N ILE A 76 -13.35 6.65 7.05
CA ILE A 76 -12.07 6.42 6.36
C ILE A 76 -11.78 4.93 6.23
N LEU A 77 -11.99 4.17 7.32
CA LEU A 77 -11.82 2.72 7.32
C LEU A 77 -12.70 2.03 6.28
N CYS A 78 -13.94 2.51 6.11
CA CYS A 78 -14.84 2.00 5.08
C CYS A 78 -14.41 2.36 3.66
N ILE A 79 -13.78 3.53 3.43
CA ILE A 79 -13.39 4.01 2.09
C ILE A 79 -12.10 3.35 1.58
N ILE A 80 -11.16 3.01 2.47
CA ILE A 80 -9.88 2.36 2.14
C ILE A 80 -10.01 1.17 1.16
N PRO A 81 -10.88 0.17 1.37
CA PRO A 81 -11.00 -0.95 0.44
C PRO A 81 -11.52 -0.54 -0.94
N PHE A 82 -12.34 0.51 -1.05
CA PHE A 82 -12.80 1.00 -2.35
C PHE A 82 -11.69 1.69 -3.13
N ILE A 83 -10.84 2.48 -2.46
CA ILE A 83 -9.68 3.09 -3.09
C ILE A 83 -8.67 2.01 -3.50
N SER A 84 -8.42 1.04 -2.62
CA SER A 84 -7.46 -0.05 -2.88
C SER A 84 -7.86 -0.92 -4.05
N ASN A 85 -9.15 -1.14 -4.28
CA ASN A 85 -9.65 -1.93 -5.41
C ASN A 85 -9.98 -1.07 -6.64
N GLY A 86 -10.08 0.26 -6.49
CA GLY A 86 -10.48 1.19 -7.55
C GLY A 86 -9.33 1.76 -8.36
N ILE A 87 -8.09 1.71 -7.86
CA ILE A 87 -6.92 2.23 -8.56
C ILE A 87 -6.22 1.09 -9.31
N ILE A 88 -6.43 1.04 -10.62
CA ILE A 88 -5.63 0.21 -11.53
C ILE A 88 -4.45 1.07 -12.00
N LEU A 89 -3.26 0.78 -11.48
CA LEU A 89 -2.02 1.44 -11.89
C LEU A 89 -1.47 0.74 -13.14
N GLU A 90 -1.60 1.38 -14.29
CA GLU A 90 -0.95 0.93 -15.52
C GLU A 90 0.44 1.56 -15.68
N PRO A 91 1.43 0.82 -16.24
CA PRO A 91 2.73 1.38 -16.54
C PRO A 91 2.62 2.47 -17.61
N ALA A 92 3.33 3.59 -17.41
CA ALA A 92 3.38 4.66 -18.38
C ALA A 92 4.14 4.20 -19.64
N TYR A 93 3.41 4.03 -20.75
CA TYR A 93 4.01 3.81 -22.06
C TYR A 93 4.26 5.16 -22.73
N TYR A 94 5.53 5.49 -22.97
CA TYR A 94 5.87 6.64 -23.80
C TYR A 94 5.39 6.38 -25.23
N ASN A 95 4.44 7.19 -25.68
CA ASN A 95 3.88 7.10 -27.02
C ASN A 95 5.00 7.23 -28.07
N SER A 96 5.09 6.24 -28.95
CA SER A 96 6.14 5.99 -29.94
C SER A 96 6.21 6.98 -31.09
N HIS A 97 5.51 8.14 -31.01
CA HIS A 97 5.58 9.16 -32.06
C HIS A 97 6.95 9.86 -32.12
N LEU A 98 7.76 9.77 -31.05
CA LEU A 98 9.16 10.22 -31.04
C LEU A 98 10.15 9.18 -31.58
N LEU A 99 9.74 7.92 -31.73
CA LEU A 99 10.59 6.83 -32.23
C LEU A 99 10.52 6.66 -33.75
N LYS A 100 9.62 7.39 -34.44
CA LYS A 100 9.35 7.18 -35.86
C LYS A 100 10.58 7.43 -36.76
N ASP A 101 11.50 8.28 -36.32
CA ASP A 101 12.73 8.63 -37.03
C ASP A 101 14.01 8.35 -36.22
N THR A 102 13.91 7.60 -35.11
CA THR A 102 15.08 7.24 -34.30
C THR A 102 15.54 5.84 -34.66
N VAL A 103 16.66 5.77 -35.39
CA VAL A 103 17.36 4.50 -35.65
C VAL A 103 18.07 4.03 -34.40
N ASN A 104 17.75 2.81 -33.95
CA ASN A 104 18.47 2.15 -32.86
C ASN A 104 19.89 1.85 -33.33
N SER A 105 20.90 2.08 -32.49
CA SER A 105 22.31 1.81 -32.78
C SER A 105 22.55 0.38 -33.29
N GLN A 106 21.78 -0.58 -32.78
CA GLN A 106 21.84 -1.96 -33.26
C GLN A 106 21.40 -2.12 -34.73
N SER A 107 20.33 -1.43 -35.13
CA SER A 107 19.83 -1.47 -36.51
C SER A 107 20.73 -0.75 -37.50
N LEU A 108 21.51 0.22 -37.02
CA LEU A 108 22.50 0.98 -37.79
C LEU A 108 23.73 0.12 -38.08
N ASN A 109 24.18 -0.70 -37.12
CA ASN A 109 25.30 -1.61 -37.29
C ASN A 109 25.01 -2.75 -38.29
N ASP A 110 23.76 -3.23 -38.35
CA ASP A 110 23.39 -4.36 -39.21
C ASP A 110 23.19 -3.98 -40.69
N LYS A 111 22.84 -2.71 -40.98
CA LYS A 111 22.44 -2.25 -42.34
C LYS A 111 23.16 -0.99 -42.82
N GLY A 112 23.97 -0.37 -41.98
CA GLY A 112 24.74 0.82 -42.30
C GLY A 112 26.23 0.52 -42.40
N TYR A 113 26.92 1.25 -43.28
CA TYR A 113 28.37 1.23 -43.38
C TYR A 113 28.90 2.64 -43.65
N ILE A 114 30.14 2.89 -43.24
CA ILE A 114 30.82 4.17 -43.48
C ILE A 114 31.79 3.99 -44.64
N VAL A 115 31.73 4.87 -45.63
CA VAL A 115 32.70 4.93 -46.73
C VAL A 115 33.79 5.94 -46.38
N GLN A 116 35.04 5.50 -46.42
CA GLN A 116 36.21 6.37 -46.37
C GLN A 116 36.63 6.75 -47.78
N HIS A 117 36.53 8.04 -48.09
CA HIS A 117 36.92 8.62 -49.38
C HIS A 117 38.42 8.90 -49.44
N LYS A 118 38.94 9.03 -50.66
CA LYS A 118 40.37 9.31 -50.91
C LYS A 118 40.84 10.67 -50.39
N ASP A 119 39.93 11.63 -50.26
CA ASP A 119 40.19 12.96 -49.70
C ASP A 119 40.28 12.96 -48.16
N GLY A 120 40.12 11.79 -47.53
CA GLY A 120 40.15 11.60 -46.09
C GLY A 120 38.83 11.94 -45.39
N THR A 121 37.75 12.15 -46.15
CA THR A 121 36.40 12.35 -45.61
C THR A 121 35.64 11.05 -45.48
N TYR A 122 34.59 11.06 -44.66
CA TYR A 122 33.75 9.91 -44.36
C TYR A 122 32.30 10.22 -44.68
N THR A 123 31.60 9.23 -45.24
CA THR A 123 30.16 9.30 -45.53
C THR A 123 29.47 8.07 -44.94
N LEU A 124 28.42 8.28 -44.15
CA LEU A 124 27.57 7.20 -43.65
C LEU A 124 26.53 6.84 -44.72
N ILE A 125 26.44 5.55 -45.05
CA ILE A 125 25.40 5.01 -45.92
C ILE A 125 24.48 4.15 -45.06
N TYR A 126 23.18 4.46 -45.09
CA TYR A 126 22.16 3.67 -44.41
C TYR A 126 20.91 3.59 -45.29
N ASN A 127 20.49 2.37 -45.62
CA ASN A 127 19.26 2.10 -46.39
C ASN A 127 19.13 2.89 -47.72
N GLY A 128 20.25 3.17 -48.39
CA GLY A 128 20.28 3.91 -49.67
C GLY A 128 20.40 5.43 -49.53
N GLU A 129 20.32 5.97 -48.31
CA GLU A 129 20.57 7.38 -48.03
C GLU A 129 22.02 7.60 -47.57
N SER A 130 22.59 8.75 -47.93
CA SER A 130 23.96 9.12 -47.61
C SER A 130 24.01 10.38 -46.75
N ALA A 131 24.75 10.33 -45.63
CA ALA A 131 25.01 11.47 -44.76
C ALA A 131 26.51 11.74 -44.66
N TYR A 132 26.93 12.96 -45.00
CA TYR A 132 28.33 13.37 -44.95
C TYR A 132 28.79 13.61 -43.50
N LEU A 133 29.87 12.95 -43.08
CA LEU A 133 30.42 13.04 -41.71
C LEU A 133 31.66 13.94 -41.61
N GLY A 134 32.23 14.40 -42.72
CA GLY A 134 33.45 15.21 -42.71
C GLY A 134 34.70 14.37 -42.45
N LYS A 135 35.68 14.93 -41.72
CA LYS A 135 37.01 14.31 -41.54
C LYS A 135 37.16 13.45 -40.27
N SER A 136 36.10 13.35 -39.46
CA SER A 136 36.12 12.62 -38.20
C SER A 136 34.81 11.88 -37.98
N ILE A 137 34.90 10.63 -37.54
CA ILE A 137 33.74 9.80 -37.21
C ILE A 137 33.29 10.14 -35.77
N PRO A 138 32.01 10.51 -35.54
CA PRO A 138 31.46 10.66 -34.20
C PRO A 138 31.65 9.39 -33.36
N LYS A 139 31.91 9.54 -32.06
CA LYS A 139 32.14 8.38 -31.15
C LYS A 139 30.98 7.38 -31.14
N GLU A 140 29.77 7.86 -31.38
CA GLU A 140 28.53 7.07 -31.43
C GLU A 140 28.47 6.12 -32.64
N LEU A 141 29.34 6.32 -33.63
CA LEU A 141 29.42 5.55 -34.88
C LEU A 141 30.72 4.74 -34.98
N SER A 142 31.49 4.59 -33.88
CA SER A 142 32.76 3.87 -33.87
C SER A 142 32.62 2.39 -34.22
N ASP A 143 31.46 1.83 -33.94
CA ASP A 143 31.21 0.38 -34.02
C ASP A 143 30.65 -0.05 -35.39
N ILE A 144 30.45 0.91 -36.31
CA ILE A 144 29.95 0.66 -37.66
C ILE A 144 31.09 0.22 -38.57
N SER A 145 30.81 -0.71 -39.48
CA SER A 145 31.77 -1.18 -40.48
C SER A 145 32.25 -0.05 -41.40
N ILE A 146 33.57 0.10 -41.53
CA ILE A 146 34.21 1.10 -42.42
C ILE A 146 34.74 0.40 -43.67
N ILE A 147 34.33 0.89 -44.83
CA ILE A 147 34.76 0.42 -46.15
C ILE A 147 35.60 1.51 -46.82
N LYS A 148 36.76 1.15 -47.34
CA LYS A 148 37.59 2.06 -48.14
C LYS A 148 37.10 2.07 -49.58
N GLU A 149 36.95 3.26 -50.15
CA GLU A 149 36.60 3.40 -51.57
C GLU A 149 37.72 2.81 -52.45
N SER A 150 37.49 1.61 -53.02
CA SER A 150 38.42 0.97 -53.95
C SER A 150 38.15 1.43 -55.39
N GLU A 151 39.22 1.66 -56.16
CA GLU A 151 39.17 2.03 -57.58
C GLU A 151 38.47 0.97 -58.44
N ALA A 152 37.16 1.06 -58.58
CA ALA A 152 36.50 0.68 -59.82
C ALA A 152 36.48 1.92 -60.72
N LYS A 153 37.56 2.10 -61.49
CA LYS A 153 37.58 3.01 -62.64
C LYS A 153 36.65 2.45 -63.74
N PRO A 154 36.12 3.31 -64.63
CA PRO A 154 34.80 3.19 -65.28
C PRO A 154 34.61 1.99 -66.19
#